data_AF-A0A317QRM3-F1
#
_entry.id   AF-A0A317QRM3-F1
#
_cell.length_a   1.000
_cell.length_b   1.000
_cell.length_c   1.000
_cell.angle_alpha   90.00
_cell.angle_beta   90.00
_cell.angle_gamma   90.00
#
_symmetry.space_group_name_H-M   'P 1'
#
loop_
_entity.id
_entity.type
_entity.pdbx_description
1 polymer ?
#
loop_
_entity_poly.entity_id
_entity_poly.type
_entity_poly.pdbx_seq_one_letter_code
_entity_poly.pdbx_strand_id
1 'polypeptide(L)' 'MQLAFRRHLDTTPTAYLRQVRLAQAHRQLREATPGDGVTVTAVAARWGFTPSRFTAHYRAAYGVTPSSTLRT' A
#
# COMPACT_ATOMS: atom_id res chain seq x y z
N MET A 1 6.88 24.55 24.01
CA MET A 1 5.89 23.46 24.18
C MET A 1 5.27 23.02 22.84
N GLN A 2 6.03 22.64 21.80
CA GLN A 2 5.44 22.17 20.52
C GLN A 2 6.29 21.12 19.75
N LEU A 3 7.22 20.40 20.39
CA LEU A 3 8.05 19.39 19.71
C LEU A 3 7.70 17.94 20.08
N ALA A 4 6.89 17.72 21.12
CA ALA A 4 6.57 16.38 21.61
C ALA A 4 5.38 15.72 20.89
N PHE A 5 4.53 16.50 20.20
CA PHE A 5 3.38 15.94 19.47
C PHE A 5 3.75 15.24 18.17
N ARG A 6 4.88 15.59 17.53
CA ARG A 6 5.31 14.88 16.31
C ARG A 6 5.75 13.45 16.63
N ARG A 7 6.61 13.25 17.63
CA ARG A 7 7.12 11.89 17.93
C ARG A 7 6.07 10.91 18.47
N HIS A 8 4.99 11.38 19.10
CA HIS A 8 3.93 10.50 19.62
C HIS A 8 2.75 10.31 18.65
N LEU A 9 2.53 11.25 17.72
CA LEU A 9 1.51 11.14 16.67
C LEU A 9 2.06 10.70 15.30
N ASP A 10 3.36 10.54 15.13
CA ASP A 10 3.92 10.00 13.89
C ASP A 10 3.83 8.46 13.82
N THR A 11 3.71 7.78 14.96
CA THR A 11 3.73 6.30 15.02
C THR A 11 2.36 5.65 14.85
N THR A 12 1.26 6.30 15.25
CA THR A 12 -0.04 5.60 15.42
C THR A 12 -1.11 5.95 14.37
N PRO A 13 -1.23 7.17 13.82
CA PRO A 13 -2.12 7.48 12.70
C PRO A 13 -1.52 7.12 11.34
N THR A 14 -0.27 7.50 11.05
CA THR A 14 0.29 7.33 9.69
C THR A 14 0.62 5.88 9.37
N ALA A 15 1.10 5.10 10.36
CA ALA A 15 1.39 3.69 10.18
C ALA A 15 0.11 2.85 10.05
N TYR A 16 -0.90 3.13 10.88
CA TYR A 16 -2.20 2.47 10.78
C TYR A 16 -2.90 2.81 9.47
N LEU A 17 -2.97 4.10 9.09
CA LEU A 17 -3.52 4.50 7.80
C LEU A 17 -2.76 3.87 6.62
N ARG A 18 -1.43 3.75 6.73
CA ARG A 18 -0.62 3.03 5.73
C ARG A 18 -1.04 1.56 5.64
N GLN A 19 -1.21 0.87 6.76
CA GLN A 19 -1.66 -0.53 6.77
C GLN A 19 -3.06 -0.67 6.15
N VAL A 20 -4.01 0.20 6.51
CA VAL A 20 -5.36 0.20 5.92
C VAL A 20 -5.30 0.43 4.42
N ARG A 21 -4.55 1.44 3.95
CA ARG A 21 -4.36 1.71 2.52
C ARG A 21 -3.71 0.53 1.79
N LEU A 22 -2.73 -0.12 2.41
CA LEU A 22 -2.05 -1.29 1.86
C LEU A 22 -2.98 -2.52 1.78
N ALA A 23 -3.87 -2.69 2.76
CA ALA A 23 -4.89 -3.74 2.77
C ALA A 23 -5.91 -3.55 1.65
N GLN A 24 -6.41 -2.32 1.46
CA GLN A 24 -7.33 -2.02 0.37
C GLN A 24 -6.67 -2.14 -1.01
N ALA A 25 -5.40 -1.74 -1.14
CA ALA A 25 -4.63 -1.96 -2.35
C ALA A 25 -4.45 -3.45 -2.68
N HIS A 26 -4.15 -4.28 -1.66
CA HIS A 26 -4.05 -5.73 -1.84
C HIS A 26 -5.37 -6.33 -2.33
N ARG A 27 -6.49 -5.95 -1.71
CA ARG A 27 -7.82 -6.40 -2.12
C ARG A 27 -8.13 -6.03 -3.57
N GLN A 28 -7.86 -4.78 -3.96
CA GLN A 28 -8.05 -4.35 -5.35
C GLN A 28 -7.18 -5.14 -6.35
N LEU A 29 -5.95 -5.49 -5.98
CA LEU A 29 -5.10 -6.33 -6.85
C LEU A 29 -5.63 -7.75 -6.99
N ARG A 30 -6.27 -8.31 -5.96
CA ARG A 30 -6.87 -9.65 -5.99
C ARG A 30 -8.22 -9.70 -6.70
N GLU A 31 -8.96 -8.61 -6.67
CA GLU A 31 -10.25 -8.48 -7.35
C GLU A 31 -10.09 -8.11 -8.84
N ALA A 32 -8.88 -7.74 -9.29
CA ALA A 32 -8.62 -7.39 -10.67
C ALA A 32 -8.59 -8.63 -11.57
N THR A 33 -9.30 -8.58 -12.70
CA THR A 33 -9.30 -9.68 -13.67
C THR A 33 -8.13 -9.51 -14.65
N PRO A 34 -7.48 -10.60 -15.08
CA PRO A 34 -6.54 -10.55 -16.20
C PRO A 34 -7.21 -9.94 -17.44
N GLY A 35 -6.71 -8.80 -17.91
CA GLY A 35 -7.25 -8.09 -19.08
C GLY A 35 -7.95 -6.77 -18.79
N ASP A 36 -8.29 -6.47 -17.53
CA ASP A 36 -9.00 -5.23 -17.13
C ASP A 36 -8.14 -3.95 -17.24
N GLY A 37 -6.90 -4.06 -17.72
CA GLY A 37 -5.96 -2.94 -17.80
C GLY A 37 -5.48 -2.40 -16.44
N VAL A 38 -5.84 -3.05 -15.33
CA VAL A 38 -5.38 -2.69 -13.99
C VAL A 38 -3.86 -2.88 -13.90
N THR A 39 -3.16 -1.84 -13.45
CA THR A 39 -1.70 -1.89 -13.25
C THR A 39 -1.36 -1.66 -11.79
N VAL A 40 -0.25 -2.27 -11.34
CA VAL A 40 0.31 -2.04 -10.00
C VAL A 40 0.54 -0.56 -9.74
N THR A 41 1.01 0.20 -10.74
CA THR A 41 1.26 1.64 -10.62
C THR A 41 -0.03 2.43 -10.39
N ALA A 42 -1.10 2.13 -11.15
CA ALA A 42 -2.39 2.78 -10.97
C ALA A 42 -2.99 2.49 -9.58
N VAL A 43 -2.89 1.24 -9.11
CA VAL A 43 -3.35 0.87 -7.77
C VAL A 43 -2.52 1.58 -6.69
N ALA A 44 -1.20 1.60 -6.82
CA ALA A 44 -0.32 2.30 -5.87
C ALA A 44 -0.68 3.79 -5.78
N ALA A 45 -0.83 4.46 -6.92
CA ALA A 45 -1.19 5.87 -6.98
C ALA A 45 -2.57 6.15 -6.34
N ARG A 46 -3.58 5.30 -6.64
CA ARG A 46 -4.94 5.42 -6.06
C ARG A 46 -4.93 5.38 -4.54
N TRP A 47 -4.07 4.56 -3.94
CA TRP A 47 -3.95 4.42 -2.48
C TRP A 47 -2.89 5.34 -1.86
N GLY A 48 -2.35 6.29 -2.63
CA GLY A 48 -1.46 7.33 -2.15
C GLY A 48 -0.01 6.87 -1.94
N PHE A 49 0.44 5.85 -2.66
CA PHE A 49 1.81 5.36 -2.63
C PHE A 49 2.59 5.73 -3.89
N THR A 50 3.88 6.00 -3.73
CA THR A 50 4.82 5.92 -4.85
C THR A 50 5.14 4.46 -5.17
N PRO A 51 5.47 4.10 -6.43
CA PRO A 51 5.71 2.69 -6.82
C PRO A 51 6.79 1.98 -5.98
N SER A 52 7.89 2.68 -5.69
CA SER A 52 9.01 2.12 -4.91
C SER A 52 8.59 1.83 -3.46
N ARG A 53 7.90 2.78 -2.80
CA ARG A 53 7.42 2.59 -1.42
C ARG A 53 6.31 1.56 -1.34
N PHE A 54 5.41 1.54 -2.31
CA PHE A 54 4.35 0.53 -2.39
C PHE A 54 4.96 -0.87 -2.43
N THR A 55 5.89 -1.12 -3.34
CA THR A 55 6.53 -2.43 -3.50
C THR A 55 7.25 -2.87 -2.21
N ALA A 56 7.98 -1.96 -1.56
CA ALA A 56 8.68 -2.26 -0.31
C ALA A 56 7.71 -2.61 0.83
N HIS A 57 6.67 -1.80 1.05
CA HIS A 57 5.67 -2.05 2.08
C HIS A 57 4.85 -3.30 1.80
N TYR A 58 4.51 -3.56 0.53
CA TYR A 58 3.73 -4.71 0.12
C TYR A 58 4.49 -6.02 0.36
N ARG A 59 5.77 -6.08 -0.05
CA ARG A 59 6.63 -7.24 0.22
C ARG A 59 6.81 -7.47 1.71
N ALA A 60 7.01 -6.41 2.49
CA ALA A 60 7.15 -6.52 3.93
C ALA A 60 5.87 -7.04 4.63
N ALA A 61 4.68 -6.74 4.09
CA ALA A 61 3.40 -7.15 4.67
C ALA A 61 2.91 -8.52 4.19
N TYR A 62 3.12 -8.88 2.92
CA TYR A 62 2.52 -10.07 2.31
C TYR A 62 3.53 -11.11 1.81
N GLY A 63 4.83 -10.85 1.90
CA GLY A 63 5.88 -11.75 1.44
C GLY A 63 6.02 -11.88 -0.09
N VAL A 64 5.07 -11.33 -0.85
CA VAL A 64 5.05 -11.36 -2.33
C VAL A 64 5.08 -9.97 -2.92
N THR A 65 5.30 -9.88 -4.23
CA THR A 65 5.24 -8.59 -4.95
C THR A 65 3.80 -8.27 -5.36
N PRO A 66 3.40 -6.99 -5.45
CA PRO A 66 2.06 -6.63 -5.92
C PRO A 66 1.78 -7.13 -7.35
N SER A 67 2.80 -7.21 -8.21
CA SER A 67 2.67 -7.80 -9.55
C SER A 67 2.38 -9.31 -9.52
N SER A 68 2.91 -10.02 -8.52
CA SER A 68 2.61 -11.44 -8.32
C SER A 68 1.14 -11.62 -7.94
N THR A 69 0.64 -10.80 -7.02
CA THR A 69 -0.77 -10.85 -6.60
C THR A 69 -1.71 -10.49 -7.75
N LEU A 70 -1.35 -9.51 -8.58
CA LEU A 70 -2.15 -9.14 -9.76
C LEU A 70 -2.17 -10.21 -10.86
N ARG A 71 -1.20 -11.13 -10.86
CA ARG A 71 -1.10 -12.20 -11.86
C ARG A 71 -1.69 -13.53 -11.36
N THR A 72 -2.14 -13.58 -10.11
CA THR A 72 -2.80 -14.77 -9.55
C THR A 72 -4.25 -14.79 -9.95
#